data_AF-A0A836EY21-F1
#
_entry.id   AF-A0A836EY21-F1
#
_cell.length_a   1.000
_cell.length_b   1.000
_cell.length_c   1.000
_cell.angle_alpha   90.00
_cell.angle_beta   90.00
_cell.angle_gamma   90.00
#
_symmetry.space_group_name_H-M   'P 1'
#
loop_
_entity.id
_entity.type
_entity.pdbx_description
1 polymer ?
#
loop_
_entity_poly.entity_id
_entity_poly.type
_entity_poly.pdbx_seq_one_letter_code
_entity_poly.pdbx_strand_id
1 'polypeptide(L)'
;MSIFVPNKVYLRGILLHYFIQKKSAAEAHRILVQTYGDNALSDTTCRDWFRRFKNNDFELEDKERSGAPKKFQDKELEQLLDEDPSQTLSELGKILQVNESTVSKRLKGLGMIQKQAHWVPYELKPRDVKRRFGTCELLLQRQKRKGFLTGDRYRLQLMRLSRALKEKRPWIVSKDMSFFRHGIHVLPERWEKVVSSDGQYFK
;
A
#
# COMPACT_ATOMS: atom_id res chain seq x y z
N MET A 1 -27.41 -27.31 35.41
CA MET A 1 -26.89 -28.17 34.32
C MET A 1 -26.97 -27.36 33.05
N SER A 2 -25.85 -27.15 32.36
CA SER A 2 -25.82 -26.42 31.09
C SER A 2 -26.60 -27.24 30.05
N ILE A 3 -27.70 -26.71 29.53
CA ILE A 3 -28.48 -27.38 28.48
C ILE A 3 -27.68 -27.22 27.19
N PHE A 4 -27.13 -28.33 26.68
CA PHE A 4 -26.42 -28.33 25.42
C PHE A 4 -27.41 -28.01 24.29
N VAL A 5 -27.17 -26.94 23.54
CA VAL A 5 -27.97 -26.56 22.38
C VAL A 5 -27.22 -27.01 21.12
N PRO A 6 -27.74 -28.00 20.38
CA PRO A 6 -27.06 -28.52 19.20
C PRO A 6 -27.07 -27.51 18.06
N ASN A 7 -25.92 -27.32 17.40
CA ASN A 7 -25.85 -26.51 16.18
C ASN A 7 -26.29 -27.32 14.95
N LYS A 8 -26.56 -26.64 13.83
CA LYS A 8 -27.07 -27.29 12.60
C LYS A 8 -26.09 -28.32 12.02
N VAL A 9 -24.78 -28.04 12.04
CA VAL A 9 -23.74 -28.92 11.51
C VAL A 9 -23.66 -30.21 12.34
N TYR A 10 -23.75 -30.10 13.66
CA TYR A 10 -23.78 -31.21 14.60
C TYR A 10 -24.98 -32.13 14.34
N LEU A 11 -26.18 -31.56 14.17
CA LEU A 11 -27.37 -32.34 13.85
C LEU A 11 -27.27 -33.04 12.49
N ARG A 12 -26.63 -32.41 11.50
CA ARG A 12 -26.34 -33.03 10.19
C ARG A 12 -25.34 -34.18 10.32
N GLY A 13 -24.34 -34.05 11.19
CA GLY A 13 -23.40 -35.14 11.51
C GLY A 13 -24.10 -36.35 12.14
N ILE A 14 -25.07 -36.11 13.03
CA ILE A 14 -25.91 -37.18 13.60
C ILE A 14 -26.76 -37.85 12.50
N LEU A 15 -27.33 -37.07 11.57
CA LEU A 15 -28.07 -37.64 10.44
C LEU A 15 -27.18 -38.53 9.57
N LEU A 16 -25.93 -38.12 9.32
CA LEU A 16 -24.96 -38.94 8.59
C LEU A 16 -24.67 -40.26 9.33
N HIS A 17 -24.50 -40.20 10.65
CA HIS A 17 -24.33 -41.41 11.46
C HIS A 17 -25.52 -42.38 11.33
N TYR A 18 -26.75 -41.89 11.41
CA TYR A 18 -27.94 -42.72 11.22
C TYR A 18 -28.09 -43.25 9.80
N PHE A 19 -27.65 -42.50 8.79
CA PHE A 19 -27.59 -42.96 7.42
C PHE A 19 -26.60 -44.14 7.24
N ILE A 20 -25.43 -44.07 7.88
CA ILE A 20 -24.44 -45.16 7.88
C ILE A 20 -25.01 -46.40 8.57
N GLN A 21 -25.77 -46.22 9.66
CA GLN A 21 -26.51 -47.30 10.34
C GLN A 21 -27.70 -47.86 9.54
N LYS A 22 -27.92 -47.42 8.29
CA LYS A 22 -29.02 -47.86 7.42
C LYS A 22 -30.43 -47.58 7.96
N LYS A 23 -30.57 -46.61 8.87
CA LYS A 23 -31.90 -46.12 9.29
C LYS A 23 -32.54 -45.31 8.17
N SER A 24 -33.86 -45.20 8.18
CA SER A 24 -34.60 -44.30 7.31
C SER A 24 -34.55 -42.85 7.83
N ALA A 25 -34.78 -41.88 6.95
CA ALA A 25 -34.84 -40.46 7.33
C ALA A 25 -35.93 -40.20 8.39
N ALA A 26 -37.05 -40.91 8.31
CA ALA A 26 -38.16 -40.78 9.25
C ALA A 26 -37.80 -41.31 10.65
N GLU A 27 -37.09 -42.44 10.74
CA GLU A 27 -36.60 -42.96 12.02
C GLU A 27 -35.55 -42.04 12.64
N ALA A 28 -34.62 -41.55 11.83
CA ALA A 28 -33.62 -40.58 12.27
C ALA A 28 -34.28 -39.29 12.81
N HIS A 29 -35.30 -38.78 12.13
CA HIS A 29 -36.06 -37.61 12.57
C HIS A 29 -36.79 -37.87 13.89
N ARG A 30 -37.47 -39.02 14.05
CA ARG A 30 -38.13 -39.39 15.32
C ARG A 30 -37.16 -39.43 16.49
N ILE A 31 -35.98 -40.03 16.31
CA ILE A 31 -34.95 -40.11 17.36
C ILE A 31 -34.41 -38.71 17.67
N LEU A 32 -34.21 -37.86 16.66
CA LEU A 32 -33.74 -36.48 16.86
C LEU A 32 -34.75 -35.64 17.64
N VAL A 33 -36.05 -35.71 17.30
CA VAL A 33 -37.12 -35.01 18.03
C VAL A 33 -37.23 -35.51 19.46
N GLN A 34 -37.13 -36.83 19.68
CA GLN A 34 -37.14 -37.41 21.02
C GLN A 34 -35.96 -36.94 21.89
N THR A 35 -34.79 -36.72 21.28
CA THR A 35 -33.56 -36.35 21.99
C THR A 35 -33.43 -34.84 22.20
N TYR A 36 -33.77 -34.04 21.18
CA TYR A 36 -33.48 -32.60 21.15
C TYR A 36 -34.73 -31.71 21.17
N GLY A 37 -35.94 -32.30 21.11
CA GLY A 37 -37.21 -31.58 21.13
C GLY A 37 -37.28 -30.50 20.06
N ASP A 38 -37.58 -29.28 20.48
CA ASP A 38 -37.71 -28.10 19.61
C ASP A 38 -36.41 -27.71 18.90
N ASN A 39 -35.24 -28.18 19.38
CA ASN A 39 -33.95 -27.92 18.76
C ASN A 39 -33.62 -28.92 17.62
N ALA A 40 -34.51 -29.85 17.31
CA ALA A 40 -34.31 -30.83 16.24
C ALA A 40 -34.49 -30.22 14.83
N LEU A 41 -33.89 -30.86 13.83
CA LEU A 41 -34.13 -30.51 12.43
C LEU A 41 -35.54 -30.93 11.99
N SER A 42 -36.14 -30.16 11.08
CA SER A 42 -37.43 -30.51 10.48
C SER A 42 -37.34 -31.82 9.68
N ASP A 43 -38.45 -32.55 9.59
CA ASP A 43 -38.55 -33.78 8.79
C ASP A 43 -38.12 -33.56 7.33
N THR A 44 -38.51 -32.42 6.74
CA THR A 44 -38.10 -32.02 5.38
C THR A 44 -36.59 -31.90 5.25
N THR A 45 -35.94 -31.24 6.22
CA THR A 45 -34.49 -31.09 6.26
C THR A 45 -33.81 -32.45 6.39
N CYS A 46 -34.32 -33.32 7.28
CA CYS A 46 -33.80 -34.68 7.42
C CYS A 46 -33.86 -35.47 6.10
N ARG A 47 -35.00 -35.44 5.39
CA ARG A 47 -35.15 -36.11 4.10
C ARG A 47 -34.24 -35.55 3.02
N ASP A 48 -34.07 -34.23 2.96
CA ASP A 48 -33.18 -33.58 2.00
C ASP A 48 -31.71 -33.95 2.23
N TRP A 49 -31.27 -34.01 3.49
CA TRP A 49 -29.92 -34.48 3.83
C TRP A 49 -29.72 -35.96 3.48
N PHE A 50 -30.70 -36.82 3.75
CA PHE A 50 -30.64 -38.21 3.32
C PHE A 50 -30.58 -38.35 1.79
N ARG A 51 -31.23 -37.46 1.04
CA ARG A 51 -31.11 -37.41 -0.44
C ARG A 51 -29.69 -37.03 -0.86
N ARG A 52 -29.05 -36.07 -0.19
CA ARG A 52 -27.64 -35.69 -0.43
C ARG A 52 -26.68 -36.84 -0.14
N PHE A 53 -26.84 -37.52 1.00
CA PHE A 53 -25.98 -38.65 1.36
C PHE A 53 -26.11 -39.82 0.38
N LYS A 54 -27.30 -40.05 -0.19
CA LYS A 54 -27.48 -41.03 -1.28
C LYS A 54 -26.75 -40.66 -2.56
N ASN A 55 -26.54 -39.36 -2.80
CA ASN A 55 -25.77 -38.84 -3.92
C ASN A 55 -24.27 -38.73 -3.61
N ASN A 56 -23.79 -39.37 -2.53
CA ASN A 56 -22.41 -39.32 -2.03
C ASN A 56 -21.91 -37.90 -1.66
N ASP A 57 -22.82 -36.97 -1.33
CA ASP A 57 -22.47 -35.64 -0.81
C ASP A 57 -22.50 -35.66 0.73
N PHE A 58 -21.33 -35.81 1.36
CA PHE A 58 -21.16 -35.90 2.81
C PHE A 58 -20.71 -34.59 3.48
N GLU A 59 -20.64 -33.49 2.72
CA GLU A 59 -20.26 -32.19 3.25
C GLU A 59 -21.37 -31.62 4.14
N LEU A 60 -21.10 -31.46 5.43
CA LEU A 60 -22.10 -31.05 6.43
C LEU A 60 -22.29 -29.54 6.51
N GLU A 61 -21.35 -28.77 5.98
CA GLU A 61 -21.42 -27.32 5.93
C GLU A 61 -22.30 -26.84 4.77
N ASP A 62 -22.86 -25.64 4.93
CA ASP A 62 -23.54 -25.01 3.81
C ASP A 62 -22.48 -24.58 2.80
N LYS A 63 -22.58 -25.10 1.57
CA LYS A 63 -21.80 -24.59 0.43
C LYS A 63 -22.01 -23.09 0.32
N GLU A 64 -20.97 -22.39 -0.13
CA GLU A 64 -21.08 -20.97 -0.45
C GLU A 64 -22.31 -20.77 -1.33
N ARG A 65 -23.24 -19.95 -0.86
CA ARG A 65 -24.42 -19.63 -1.64
C ARG A 65 -23.96 -18.88 -2.87
N SER A 66 -24.43 -19.30 -4.04
CA SER A 66 -24.35 -18.47 -5.23
C SER A 66 -25.07 -17.17 -4.91
N GLY A 67 -24.29 -16.10 -4.68
CA GLY A 67 -24.83 -14.77 -4.49
C GLY A 67 -25.58 -14.32 -5.74
N ALA A 68 -26.23 -13.16 -5.65
CA ALA A 68 -26.80 -12.54 -6.84
C ALA A 68 -25.73 -12.40 -7.94
N PRO A 69 -26.05 -12.72 -9.21
CA PRO A 69 -25.10 -12.63 -10.30
C PRO A 69 -24.53 -11.21 -10.41
N LYS A 70 -23.23 -11.10 -10.67
CA LYS A 70 -22.58 -9.81 -10.89
C LYS A 70 -23.17 -9.16 -12.15
N LYS A 71 -23.58 -7.89 -12.07
CA LYS A 71 -24.14 -7.14 -13.22
C LYS A 71 -23.11 -6.79 -14.30
N PHE A 72 -21.84 -6.65 -13.91
CA PHE A 72 -20.70 -6.39 -14.79
C PHE A 72 -19.44 -7.01 -14.17
N GLN A 73 -18.40 -7.22 -14.98
CA GLN A 73 -17.15 -7.84 -14.52
C GLN A 73 -16.19 -6.79 -13.96
N ASP A 74 -15.39 -7.18 -12.96
CA ASP A 74 -14.44 -6.24 -12.33
C ASP A 74 -13.40 -5.72 -13.35
N LYS A 75 -13.03 -6.54 -14.34
CA LYS A 75 -12.15 -6.16 -15.47
C LYS A 75 -12.70 -5.02 -16.35
N GLU A 76 -14.02 -4.98 -16.55
CA GLU A 76 -14.65 -3.94 -17.37
C GLU A 76 -14.54 -2.58 -16.67
N LEU A 77 -14.66 -2.56 -15.34
CA LEU A 77 -14.48 -1.35 -14.54
C LEU A 77 -13.01 -0.93 -14.47
N GLU A 78 -12.07 -1.88 -14.36
CA GLU A 78 -10.63 -1.58 -14.40
C GLU A 78 -10.21 -0.92 -15.72
N GLN A 79 -10.69 -1.44 -16.86
CA GLN A 79 -10.40 -0.87 -18.18
C GLN A 79 -10.86 0.59 -18.30
N LEU A 80 -12.06 0.92 -17.81
CA LEU A 80 -12.57 2.30 -17.84
C LEU A 80 -11.71 3.25 -17.00
N LEU A 81 -11.18 2.78 -15.86
CA LEU A 81 -10.30 3.58 -15.00
C LEU A 81 -8.89 3.71 -15.56
N ASP A 82 -8.40 2.71 -16.29
CA ASP A 82 -7.11 2.79 -16.99
C ASP A 82 -7.15 3.79 -18.15
N GLU A 83 -8.29 3.92 -18.81
CA GLU A 83 -8.51 4.93 -19.86
C GLU A 83 -8.59 6.35 -19.29
N ASP A 84 -9.42 6.55 -18.25
CA ASP A 84 -9.53 7.84 -17.55
C ASP A 84 -9.77 7.64 -16.04
N PRO A 85 -8.74 7.84 -15.20
CA PRO A 85 -8.87 7.65 -13.76
C PRO A 85 -9.66 8.77 -13.07
N SER A 86 -10.07 9.82 -13.79
CA SER A 86 -10.80 10.98 -13.25
C SER A 86 -12.31 10.92 -13.41
N GLN A 87 -12.84 9.84 -14.02
CA GLN A 87 -14.28 9.66 -14.24
C GLN A 87 -15.09 9.66 -12.95
N THR A 88 -16.30 10.23 -13.04
CA THR A 88 -17.25 10.25 -11.93
C THR A 88 -18.01 8.92 -11.82
N LEU A 89 -18.53 8.63 -10.62
CA LEU A 89 -19.40 7.46 -10.40
C LEU A 89 -20.66 7.48 -11.28
N SER A 90 -21.14 8.67 -11.63
CA SER A 90 -22.31 8.86 -12.50
C SER A 90 -22.02 8.46 -13.94
N GLU A 91 -20.88 8.88 -14.48
CA GLU A 91 -20.43 8.52 -15.82
C GLU A 91 -20.17 7.02 -15.92
N LEU A 92 -19.44 6.46 -14.96
CA LEU A 92 -19.22 5.01 -14.87
C LEU A 92 -20.55 4.25 -14.78
N GLY A 93 -21.51 4.76 -14.00
CA GLY A 93 -22.83 4.16 -13.88
C GLY A 93 -23.62 4.17 -15.19
N LYS A 94 -23.54 5.27 -15.95
CA LYS A 94 -24.19 5.37 -17.28
C LYS A 94 -23.57 4.40 -18.29
N ILE A 95 -22.24 4.31 -18.34
CA ILE A 95 -21.51 3.41 -19.26
C ILE A 95 -21.83 1.94 -18.93
N LEU A 96 -21.74 1.57 -17.65
CA LEU A 96 -21.98 0.20 -17.17
C LEU A 96 -23.47 -0.12 -16.99
N GLN A 97 -24.38 0.82 -17.28
CA GLN A 97 -25.83 0.70 -17.09
C GLN A 97 -26.24 0.24 -15.68
N VAL A 98 -25.57 0.77 -14.66
CA VAL A 98 -25.80 0.46 -13.25
C VAL A 98 -25.90 1.73 -12.41
N ASN A 99 -26.56 1.60 -11.26
CA ASN A 99 -26.62 2.70 -10.30
C ASN A 99 -25.22 3.01 -9.74
N GLU A 100 -24.97 4.29 -9.46
CA GLU A 100 -23.72 4.82 -8.89
C GLU A 100 -23.31 4.08 -7.59
N SER A 101 -24.29 3.69 -6.78
CA SER A 101 -24.07 2.94 -5.54
C SER A 101 -23.48 1.54 -5.79
N THR A 102 -23.75 0.93 -6.94
CA THR A 102 -23.18 -0.36 -7.34
C THR A 102 -21.71 -0.18 -7.72
N VAL A 103 -21.40 0.85 -8.50
CA VAL A 103 -20.03 1.21 -8.88
C VAL A 103 -19.20 1.53 -7.63
N SER A 104 -19.73 2.37 -6.73
CA SER A 104 -19.05 2.73 -5.47
C SER A 104 -18.73 1.51 -4.59
N LYS A 105 -19.68 0.59 -4.42
CA LYS A 105 -19.45 -0.66 -3.66
C LYS A 105 -18.37 -1.52 -4.31
N ARG A 106 -18.35 -1.58 -5.64
CA ARG A 106 -17.36 -2.36 -6.39
C ARG A 106 -15.95 -1.77 -6.27
N LEU A 107 -15.80 -0.47 -6.46
CA LEU A 107 -14.51 0.22 -6.27
C LEU A 107 -13.93 -0.02 -4.87
N LYS A 108 -14.79 0.05 -3.83
CA LYS A 108 -14.37 -0.29 -2.46
C LYS A 108 -13.95 -1.76 -2.32
N GLY A 109 -14.66 -2.69 -2.96
CA GLY A 109 -14.31 -4.10 -3.00
C GLY A 109 -12.96 -4.39 -3.68
N LEU A 110 -12.59 -3.56 -4.65
CA LEU A 110 -11.26 -3.60 -5.31
C LEU A 110 -10.16 -2.88 -4.51
N GLY A 111 -10.49 -2.25 -3.38
CA GLY A 111 -9.53 -1.47 -2.60
C GLY A 111 -9.16 -0.12 -3.21
N MET A 112 -9.93 0.36 -4.20
CA MET A 112 -9.71 1.65 -4.84
C MET A 112 -10.16 2.79 -3.93
N ILE A 113 -9.37 3.86 -3.89
CA ILE A 113 -9.67 5.06 -3.11
C ILE A 113 -9.56 6.30 -3.98
N GLN A 114 -10.49 7.24 -3.80
CA GLN A 114 -10.44 8.53 -4.47
C GLN A 114 -9.35 9.39 -3.84
N LYS A 115 -8.44 9.90 -4.67
CA LYS A 115 -7.42 10.89 -4.27
C LYS A 115 -7.54 12.12 -5.15
N GLN A 116 -7.32 13.28 -4.56
CA GLN A 116 -7.24 14.51 -5.33
C GLN A 116 -5.95 14.51 -6.16
N ALA A 117 -6.03 15.11 -7.35
CA ALA A 117 -4.86 15.34 -8.18
C ALA A 117 -3.88 16.29 -7.48
N HIS A 118 -2.59 16.10 -7.71
CA HIS A 118 -1.57 17.00 -7.20
C HIS A 118 -1.47 18.22 -8.09
N TRP A 119 -1.41 19.41 -7.49
CA TRP A 119 -1.23 20.64 -8.23
C TRP A 119 0.22 20.73 -8.75
N VAL A 120 0.38 20.90 -10.07
CA VAL A 120 1.67 21.09 -10.72
C VAL A 120 1.78 22.54 -11.16
N PRO A 121 2.82 23.30 -10.74
CA PRO A 121 2.88 24.74 -10.95
C PRO A 121 2.88 25.22 -12.40
N TYR A 122 3.38 24.41 -13.33
CA TYR A 122 3.41 24.73 -14.74
C TYR A 122 3.48 23.46 -15.59
N GLU A 123 2.98 23.57 -16.82
CA GLU A 123 3.09 22.52 -17.81
C GLU A 123 4.52 22.45 -18.37
N LEU A 124 5.14 21.27 -18.30
CA LEU A 124 6.50 21.06 -18.79
C LEU A 124 6.51 20.86 -20.30
N LYS A 125 7.35 21.62 -21.01
CA LYS A 125 7.59 21.38 -22.44
C LYS A 125 8.34 20.04 -22.62
N PRO A 126 8.16 19.33 -23.75
CA PRO A 126 8.83 18.05 -24.00
C PRO A 126 10.36 18.09 -23.82
N ARG A 127 10.99 19.22 -24.20
CA ARG A 127 12.43 19.45 -23.99
C ARG A 127 12.82 19.44 -22.51
N ASP A 128 12.03 20.07 -21.66
CA ASP A 128 12.29 20.15 -20.22
C ASP A 128 12.06 18.79 -19.54
N VAL A 129 11.04 18.04 -19.97
CA VAL A 129 10.82 16.65 -19.52
C VAL A 129 12.06 15.81 -19.82
N LYS A 130 12.55 15.84 -21.07
CA LYS A 130 13.74 15.08 -21.47
C LYS A 130 14.99 15.48 -20.68
N ARG A 131 15.21 16.78 -20.47
CA ARG A 131 16.35 17.28 -19.68
C ARG A 131 16.26 16.82 -18.22
N ARG A 132 15.07 16.93 -17.61
CA ARG A 132 14.84 16.50 -16.22
C ARG A 132 15.04 15.01 -16.06
N PHE A 133 14.46 14.20 -16.95
CA PHE A 133 14.63 12.75 -16.97
C PHE A 133 16.12 12.36 -17.03
N GLY A 134 16.87 12.90 -18.00
CA GLY A 134 18.30 12.58 -18.14
C GLY A 134 19.14 13.03 -16.94
N THR A 135 18.78 14.15 -16.31
CA THR A 135 19.46 14.61 -15.08
C THR A 135 19.19 13.64 -13.93
N CYS A 136 17.94 13.23 -13.72
CA CYS A 136 17.57 12.27 -12.67
C CYS A 136 18.26 10.91 -12.88
N GLU A 137 18.30 10.42 -14.12
CA GLU A 137 18.99 9.17 -14.46
C GLU A 137 20.48 9.26 -14.13
N LEU A 138 21.14 10.35 -14.53
CA LEU A 138 22.55 10.59 -14.23
C LEU A 138 22.82 10.70 -12.72
N LEU A 139 21.94 11.35 -11.96
CA LEU A 139 22.04 11.42 -10.50
C LEU A 139 21.86 10.04 -9.85
N LEU A 140 20.90 9.23 -10.32
CA LEU A 140 20.68 7.87 -9.82
C LEU A 140 21.90 6.98 -10.10
N GLN A 141 22.49 7.08 -11.29
CA GLN A 141 23.73 6.38 -11.62
C GLN A 141 24.90 6.85 -10.75
N ARG A 142 25.00 8.16 -10.46
CA ARG A 142 26.01 8.70 -9.54
C ARG A 142 25.82 8.21 -8.11
N GLN A 143 24.59 8.11 -7.62
CA GLN A 143 24.29 7.58 -6.28
C GLN A 143 24.72 6.12 -6.15
N LYS A 144 24.55 5.31 -7.20
CA LYS A 144 24.97 3.91 -7.21
C LYS A 144 26.49 3.74 -7.22
N ARG A 145 27.27 4.75 -7.63
CA ARG A 145 28.73 4.73 -7.58
C ARG A 145 29.20 5.08 -6.16
N LYS A 146 29.85 4.12 -5.48
CA LYS A 146 30.47 4.34 -4.15
C LYS A 146 31.38 5.58 -4.20
N GLY A 147 31.08 6.60 -3.39
CA GLY A 147 31.91 7.81 -3.27
C GLY A 147 31.15 9.14 -3.37
N PHE A 148 29.87 9.14 -3.72
CA PHE A 148 29.04 10.33 -3.65
C PHE A 148 28.70 10.62 -2.17
N LEU A 149 29.29 11.70 -1.63
CA LEU A 149 29.08 12.28 -0.29
C LEU A 149 28.34 11.34 0.69
N THR A 150 28.99 10.24 1.09
CA THR A 150 28.48 9.48 2.24
C THR A 150 28.44 10.42 3.44
N GLY A 151 27.41 10.29 4.27
CA GLY A 151 27.24 11.15 5.45
C GLY A 151 28.53 11.26 6.28
N ASP A 152 29.32 10.19 6.32
CA ASP A 152 30.62 10.15 6.99
C ASP A 152 31.68 11.04 6.35
N ARG A 153 31.76 11.12 5.01
CA ARG A 153 32.72 11.99 4.31
C ARG A 153 32.37 13.47 4.51
N TYR A 154 31.08 13.81 4.47
CA TYR A 154 30.61 15.15 4.76
C TYR A 154 30.84 15.53 6.23
N ARG A 155 30.56 14.60 7.15
CA ARG A 155 30.82 14.76 8.59
C ARG A 155 32.31 14.95 8.88
N LEU A 156 33.20 14.20 8.22
CA LEU A 156 34.65 14.38 8.35
C LEU A 156 35.13 15.74 7.83
N GLN A 157 34.59 16.22 6.70
CA GLN A 157 34.90 17.56 6.19
C GLN A 157 34.44 18.66 7.16
N LEU A 158 33.23 18.57 7.69
CA LEU A 158 32.72 19.52 8.69
C LEU A 158 33.53 19.49 9.99
N MET A 159 33.93 18.31 10.46
CA MET A 159 34.76 18.17 11.65
C MET A 159 36.15 18.78 11.46
N ARG A 160 36.76 18.62 10.27
CA ARG A 160 38.04 19.27 9.93
C ARG A 160 37.91 20.78 9.89
N LEU A 161 36.86 21.30 9.26
CA LEU A 161 36.61 22.74 9.19
C LEU A 161 36.38 23.33 10.60
N SER A 162 35.54 22.68 11.40
CA SER A 162 35.26 23.09 12.79
C SER A 162 36.52 23.11 13.66
N ARG A 163 37.39 22.09 13.52
CA ARG A 163 38.68 22.04 14.22
C ARG A 163 39.61 23.17 13.79
N ALA A 164 39.75 23.42 12.48
CA ALA A 164 40.58 24.50 11.95
C ALA A 164 40.08 25.87 12.43
N LEU A 165 38.77 26.09 12.43
CA LEU A 165 38.16 27.31 12.96
C LEU A 165 38.43 27.45 14.46
N LYS A 166 38.28 26.38 15.25
CA LYS A 166 38.56 26.41 16.69
C LYS A 166 40.02 26.75 17.00
N GLU A 167 40.96 26.27 16.19
CA GLU A 167 42.38 26.58 16.32
C GLU A 167 42.70 28.04 15.95
N LYS A 168 42.13 28.55 14.85
CA LYS A 168 42.46 29.89 14.34
C LYS A 168 41.66 31.01 15.01
N ARG A 169 40.48 30.72 15.58
CA ARG A 169 39.59 31.72 16.17
C ARG A 169 40.22 32.55 17.30
N PRO A 170 40.99 32.00 18.26
CA PRO A 170 41.64 32.81 19.28
C PRO A 170 42.62 33.85 18.71
N TRP A 171 43.36 33.47 17.66
CA TRP A 171 44.27 34.40 16.98
C TRP A 171 43.53 35.48 16.20
N ILE A 172 42.40 35.15 15.56
CA ILE A 172 41.57 36.16 14.87
C ILE A 172 40.98 37.14 15.89
N VAL A 173 40.48 36.63 17.02
CA VAL A 173 39.86 37.45 18.08
C VAL A 173 40.89 38.34 18.79
N SER A 174 42.18 37.97 18.80
CA SER A 174 43.24 38.81 19.38
C SER A 174 43.67 39.98 18.49
N LYS A 175 43.12 40.12 17.28
CA LYS A 175 43.44 41.23 16.37
C LYS A 175 42.46 42.38 16.55
N ASP A 176 42.99 43.60 16.45
CA ASP A 176 42.22 44.84 16.49
C ASP A 176 41.67 45.22 15.11
N MET A 177 40.81 46.25 15.10
CA MET A 177 40.17 46.72 13.87
C MET A 177 41.18 47.29 12.85
N SER A 178 42.30 47.88 13.31
CA SER A 178 43.35 48.40 12.43
C SER A 178 44.05 47.29 11.66
N PHE A 179 44.27 46.12 12.26
CA PHE A 179 44.82 44.95 11.59
C PHE A 179 43.94 44.51 10.41
N PHE A 180 42.62 44.39 10.64
CA PHE A 180 41.69 44.00 9.57
C PHE A 180 41.59 45.08 8.49
N ARG A 181 41.52 46.35 8.90
CA ARG A 181 41.47 47.48 7.97
C ARG A 181 42.71 47.51 7.07
N HIS A 182 43.90 47.38 7.64
CA HIS A 182 45.14 47.30 6.88
C HIS A 182 45.13 46.09 5.94
N GLY A 183 44.74 44.92 6.45
CA GLY A 183 44.62 43.69 5.66
C GLY A 183 43.72 43.85 4.44
N ILE A 184 42.57 44.51 4.58
CA ILE A 184 41.63 44.79 3.47
C ILE A 184 42.26 45.75 2.46
N HIS A 185 42.91 46.82 2.92
CA HIS A 185 43.52 47.80 2.02
C HIS A 185 44.68 47.23 1.19
N VAL A 186 45.38 46.20 1.68
CA VAL A 186 46.46 45.53 0.93
C VAL A 186 45.98 44.33 0.11
N LEU A 187 44.69 43.99 0.12
CA LEU A 187 44.15 42.88 -0.67
C LEU A 187 44.38 43.03 -2.18
N PRO A 188 44.19 44.22 -2.81
CA PRO A 188 44.42 44.37 -4.24
C PRO A 188 45.86 44.01 -4.65
N GLU A 189 46.85 44.51 -3.92
CA GLU A 189 48.27 44.22 -4.17
C GLU A 189 48.61 42.73 -3.95
N ARG A 190 48.04 42.11 -2.91
CA ARG A 190 48.21 40.68 -2.66
C ARG A 190 47.59 39.84 -3.76
N TRP A 191 46.43 40.25 -4.27
CA TRP A 191 45.74 39.56 -5.35
C TRP A 191 46.52 39.66 -6.65
N GLU A 192 47.05 40.83 -6.97
CA GLU A 192 47.91 41.04 -8.13
C GLU A 192 49.15 40.13 -8.09
N LYS A 193 49.80 40.01 -6.92
CA LYS A 193 50.93 39.09 -6.72
C LYS A 193 50.57 37.62 -6.93
N VAL A 194 49.38 37.19 -6.49
CA VAL A 194 48.88 35.82 -6.69
C VAL A 194 48.62 35.55 -8.17
N VAL A 195 48.03 36.52 -8.88
CA VAL A 195 47.78 36.43 -10.33
C VAL A 195 49.11 36.37 -11.10
N SER A 196 50.08 37.23 -10.76
CA SER A 196 51.42 37.20 -11.37
C SER A 196 52.20 35.91 -11.08
N SER A 197 51.81 35.16 -10.05
CA SER A 197 52.44 33.89 -9.66
C SER A 197 51.61 32.66 -10.06
N ASP A 198 50.67 32.82 -10.99
CA ASP A 198 49.78 31.76 -11.50
C ASP A 198 49.07 30.96 -10.38
N GLY A 199 48.65 31.68 -9.33
CA GLY A 199 47.94 31.07 -8.20
C GLY A 199 48.81 30.27 -7.23
N GLN A 200 50.14 30.24 -7.40
CA GLN A 200 51.02 29.62 -6.42
C GLN A 200 51.13 30.49 -5.15
N TYR A 201 50.92 29.88 -3.99
CA TYR A 201 51.14 30.54 -2.71
C TYR A 201 52.65 30.57 -2.41
N PHE A 202 53.18 31.75 -2.08
CA PHE A 202 54.56 31.91 -1.65
C PHE A 202 54.83 31.07 -0.39
N LYS A 203 55.99 30.41 -0.32
CA LYS A 203 56.46 29.67 0.86
C LYS A 203 56.97 30.61 1.95
#